data_AF-A0A9D7IC04-F1
#
_entry.id   AF-A0A9D7IC04-F1
#
_cell.length_a   1.000
_cell.length_b   1.000
_cell.length_c   1.000
_cell.angle_alpha   90.00
_cell.angle_beta   90.00
_cell.angle_gamma   90.00
#
_symmetry.space_group_name_H-M   'P 1'
#
loop_
_entity.id
_entity.type
_entity.pdbx_description
1 polymer ?
#
loop_
_entity_poly.entity_id
_entity_poly.type
_entity_poly.pdbx_seq_one_letter_code
_entity_poly.pdbx_strand_id
1 'polypeptide(L)'
;MRSCWRPFVIFLACLGPGPVIGQVSLFDFLYRPDSLLEIALQCDWEAWMAVRRTEQEVDGRFFVPDKNGERLGLKAGISVRGKFRRRVCEFPPIRLEFSKKELRSKGFLPLDNMKLVTHCLDDSLSQERMAREFLIYRMYQSLSPYAFRAQFSKVDYLDNDPSKPVLTQSGILLEDDLVLAQRMGLEQADTLNLGPSDFPEDMVDVHALFQYLIGNTDWSLAMSRNMNLLADKGSGRYILVPYDFDFAGFVNASYAIPNPDFKLKSLGQRVYLGGQPLLNRPGPRCSPKSPCLST
;
A
#
# COMPACT_ATOMS: atom_id res chain seq x y z
N MET A 1 -27.68 -32.79 66.13
CA MET A 1 -27.00 -33.13 64.87
C MET A 1 -27.78 -32.52 63.71
N ARG A 2 -27.35 -31.38 63.18
CA ARG A 2 -27.87 -30.82 61.92
C ARG A 2 -26.65 -30.34 61.12
N SER A 3 -26.27 -31.11 60.10
CA SER A 3 -25.13 -30.83 59.23
C SER A 3 -25.49 -29.72 58.25
N CYS A 4 -24.75 -28.62 58.30
CA CYS A 4 -24.87 -27.52 57.35
C CYS A 4 -24.07 -27.88 56.09
N TRP A 5 -24.76 -28.23 55.01
CA TRP A 5 -24.16 -28.51 53.70
C TRP A 5 -24.05 -27.19 52.93
N ARG A 6 -22.82 -26.71 52.68
CA ARG A 6 -22.57 -25.58 51.78
C ARG A 6 -22.29 -26.13 50.38
N PRO A 7 -23.01 -25.72 49.33
CA PRO A 7 -22.70 -26.14 47.98
C PRO A 7 -21.41 -25.44 47.51
N PHE A 8 -20.45 -26.23 47.05
CA PHE A 8 -19.26 -25.76 46.35
C PHE A 8 -19.68 -25.33 44.93
N VAL A 9 -19.72 -24.02 44.67
CA VAL A 9 -19.87 -23.50 43.32
C VAL A 9 -18.50 -23.57 42.65
N ILE A 10 -18.32 -24.54 41.75
CA ILE A 10 -17.15 -24.61 40.87
C ILE A 10 -17.32 -23.51 39.82
N PHE A 11 -16.60 -22.41 39.98
CA PHE A 11 -16.40 -21.44 38.90
C PHE A 11 -15.50 -22.09 37.85
N LEU A 12 -16.09 -22.61 36.78
CA LEU A 12 -15.36 -22.93 35.55
C LEU A 12 -14.90 -21.58 34.97
N ALA A 13 -13.65 -21.20 35.24
CA ALA A 13 -13.03 -20.07 34.58
C ALA A 13 -12.88 -20.44 33.10
N CYS A 14 -13.79 -19.94 32.26
CA CYS A 14 -13.58 -19.90 30.83
C CYS A 14 -12.33 -19.05 30.57
N LEU A 15 -11.18 -19.71 30.43
CA LEU A 15 -9.99 -19.14 29.82
C LEU A 15 -10.33 -18.86 28.35
N GLY A 16 -10.98 -17.73 28.10
CA GLY A 16 -11.02 -17.15 26.76
C GLY A 16 -9.58 -16.93 26.29
N PRO A 17 -9.27 -17.06 25.00
CA PRO A 17 -7.95 -16.75 24.50
C PRO A 17 -7.64 -15.30 24.88
N GLY A 18 -6.69 -15.11 25.79
CA GLY A 18 -6.18 -13.80 26.12
C GLY A 18 -5.62 -13.13 24.85
N PRO A 19 -5.50 -11.79 24.84
CA PRO A 19 -4.87 -11.10 23.73
C PRO A 19 -3.43 -11.62 23.58
N VAL A 20 -3.14 -12.21 22.42
CA VAL A 20 -1.78 -12.68 22.09
C VAL A 20 -0.93 -11.43 21.82
N ILE A 21 -0.16 -11.02 22.83
CA ILE A 21 0.93 -10.07 22.66
C ILE A 21 1.93 -10.71 21.70
N GLY A 22 2.18 -10.09 20.53
CA GLY A 22 3.22 -10.50 19.57
C GLY A 22 2.76 -11.23 18.30
N GLN A 23 1.46 -11.27 17.99
CA GLN A 23 0.99 -11.84 16.72
C GLN A 23 1.19 -10.84 15.56
N VAL A 24 1.82 -11.27 14.48
CA VAL A 24 2.13 -10.44 13.30
C VAL A 24 1.22 -10.78 12.12
N SER A 25 1.08 -9.86 11.16
CA SER A 25 0.39 -10.16 9.90
C SER A 25 1.25 -11.04 8.98
N LEU A 26 0.63 -11.64 7.95
CA LEU A 26 1.40 -12.34 6.92
C LEU A 26 2.40 -11.41 6.22
N PHE A 27 2.02 -10.15 5.98
CA PHE A 27 2.92 -9.17 5.37
C PHE A 27 4.14 -8.88 6.26
N ASP A 28 3.94 -8.72 7.58
CA ASP A 28 5.05 -8.53 8.53
C ASP A 28 6.06 -9.67 8.49
N PHE A 29 5.60 -10.90 8.34
CA PHE A 29 6.45 -12.08 8.21
C PHE A 29 7.29 -12.08 6.91
N LEU A 30 6.75 -11.50 5.84
CA LEU A 30 7.38 -11.46 4.52
C LEU A 30 8.26 -10.23 4.29
N TYR A 31 8.05 -9.16 5.07
CA TYR A 31 8.76 -7.90 4.89
C TYR A 31 10.23 -8.01 5.29
N ARG A 32 11.12 -7.96 4.31
CA ARG A 32 12.57 -8.06 4.39
C ARG A 32 13.22 -6.99 3.51
N PRO A 33 13.24 -5.73 3.94
CA PRO A 33 13.49 -4.57 3.09
C PRO A 33 14.84 -4.54 2.37
N ASP A 34 15.82 -5.28 2.88
CA ASP A 34 17.20 -5.32 2.36
C ASP A 34 17.51 -6.60 1.58
N SER A 35 16.48 -7.39 1.25
CA SER A 35 16.63 -8.64 0.48
C SER A 35 15.56 -8.80 -0.58
N LEU A 36 15.89 -9.51 -1.65
CA LEU A 36 14.91 -9.94 -2.65
C LEU A 36 14.04 -11.04 -2.05
N LEU A 37 12.71 -10.84 -2.08
CA LEU A 37 11.77 -11.89 -1.69
C LEU A 37 11.41 -12.74 -2.91
N GLU A 38 11.66 -14.03 -2.87
CA GLU A 38 11.21 -14.96 -3.91
C GLU A 38 9.84 -15.52 -3.53
N ILE A 39 8.83 -15.32 -4.38
CA ILE A 39 7.46 -15.82 -4.19
C ILE A 39 6.98 -16.53 -5.44
N ALA A 40 5.99 -17.41 -5.29
CA ALA A 40 5.29 -17.99 -6.43
C ALA A 40 3.77 -17.88 -6.30
N LEU A 41 3.11 -17.64 -7.42
CA LEU A 41 1.66 -17.65 -7.55
C LEU A 41 1.27 -18.75 -8.52
N GLN A 42 0.35 -19.62 -8.12
CA GLN A 42 -0.18 -20.68 -8.96
C GLN A 42 -1.68 -20.50 -9.17
N CYS A 43 -2.13 -20.41 -10.42
CA CYS A 43 -3.55 -20.47 -10.79
C CYS A 43 -3.72 -20.82 -12.28
N ASP A 44 -4.96 -20.81 -12.74
CA ASP A 44 -5.27 -20.80 -14.16
C ASP A 44 -5.08 -19.38 -14.71
N TRP A 45 -3.89 -19.12 -15.29
CA TRP A 45 -3.54 -17.79 -15.80
C TRP A 45 -4.34 -17.41 -17.05
N GLU A 46 -4.83 -18.39 -17.80
CA GLU A 46 -5.70 -18.13 -18.96
C GLU A 46 -7.06 -17.63 -18.50
N ALA A 47 -7.66 -18.28 -17.50
CA ALA A 47 -8.89 -17.82 -16.87
C ALA A 47 -8.72 -16.45 -16.21
N TRP A 48 -7.62 -16.23 -15.49
CA TRP A 48 -7.32 -14.93 -14.86
C TRP A 48 -7.17 -13.81 -15.91
N MET A 49 -6.47 -14.09 -17.01
CA MET A 49 -6.34 -13.14 -18.12
C MET A 49 -7.66 -12.89 -18.86
N ALA A 50 -8.55 -13.87 -18.93
CA ALA A 50 -9.87 -13.70 -19.52
C ALA A 50 -10.74 -12.71 -18.70
N VAL A 51 -10.58 -12.71 -17.38
CA VAL A 51 -11.30 -11.79 -16.47
C VAL A 51 -10.52 -10.51 -16.17
N ARG A 52 -9.43 -10.23 -16.90
CA ARG A 52 -8.52 -9.11 -16.62
C ARG A 52 -9.15 -7.73 -16.61
N ARG A 53 -10.41 -7.56 -17.02
CA ARG A 53 -11.14 -6.27 -17.02
C ARG A 53 -12.24 -6.19 -15.96
N THR A 54 -12.42 -7.24 -15.17
CA THR A 54 -13.40 -7.30 -14.07
C THR A 54 -12.66 -7.34 -12.74
N GLU A 55 -13.39 -7.57 -11.65
CA GLU A 55 -12.84 -7.82 -10.30
C GLU A 55 -13.10 -9.28 -9.90
N GLN A 56 -13.31 -10.14 -10.89
CA GLN A 56 -13.57 -11.54 -10.63
C GLN A 56 -12.31 -12.22 -10.08
N GLU A 57 -12.50 -12.97 -9.01
CA GLU A 57 -11.47 -13.75 -8.35
C GLU A 57 -11.27 -15.09 -9.06
N VAL A 58 -10.02 -15.52 -9.15
CA VAL A 58 -9.63 -16.88 -9.55
C VAL A 58 -8.93 -17.55 -8.37
N ASP A 59 -9.36 -18.77 -8.04
CA ASP A 59 -8.72 -19.56 -6.99
C ASP A 59 -7.28 -19.93 -7.38
N GLY A 60 -6.37 -19.79 -6.41
CA GLY A 60 -4.97 -20.09 -6.60
C GLY A 60 -4.25 -20.44 -5.31
N ARG A 61 -2.93 -20.53 -5.42
CA ARG A 61 -2.01 -20.77 -4.30
C ARG A 61 -0.89 -19.76 -4.32
N PHE A 62 -0.58 -19.24 -3.14
CA PHE A 62 0.54 -18.36 -2.90
C PHE A 62 1.60 -19.10 -2.10
N PHE A 63 2.82 -19.10 -2.61
CA PHE A 63 3.97 -19.76 -2.01
C PHE A 63 5.01 -18.74 -1.60
N VAL A 64 5.48 -18.87 -0.36
CA VAL A 64 6.51 -18.00 0.23
C VAL A 64 7.57 -18.84 0.92
N PRO A 65 8.81 -18.34 1.04
CA PRO A 65 9.84 -19.00 1.83
C PRO A 65 9.39 -19.07 3.29
N ASP A 66 9.44 -20.26 3.86
CA ASP A 66 9.30 -20.45 5.29
C ASP A 66 10.64 -20.17 6.01
N LYS A 67 10.63 -20.28 7.33
CA LYS A 67 11.81 -20.07 8.18
C LYS A 67 12.93 -21.11 8.00
N ASN A 68 12.63 -22.24 7.37
CA ASN A 68 13.54 -23.36 7.15
C ASN A 68 14.03 -23.44 5.68
N GLY A 69 13.55 -22.55 4.80
CA GLY A 69 13.85 -22.56 3.36
C GLY A 69 12.92 -23.44 2.53
N GLU A 70 11.88 -24.03 3.12
CA GLU A 70 10.80 -24.70 2.40
C GLU A 70 9.74 -23.69 1.91
N ARG A 71 8.78 -24.12 1.09
CA ARG A 71 7.70 -23.26 0.58
C ARG A 71 6.45 -23.39 1.44
N LEU A 72 6.11 -22.35 2.21
CA LEU A 72 4.81 -22.21 2.85
C LEU A 72 3.76 -21.91 1.78
N GLY A 73 2.86 -22.87 1.53
CA GLY A 73 1.70 -22.69 0.65
C GLY A 73 0.48 -22.19 1.42
N LEU A 74 -0.19 -21.19 0.86
CA LEU A 74 -1.47 -20.61 1.29
C LEU A 74 -2.48 -20.70 0.15
N LYS A 75 -3.74 -20.98 0.44
CA LYS A 75 -4.80 -20.75 -0.55
C LYS A 75 -4.99 -19.24 -0.70
N ALA A 76 -5.12 -18.78 -1.94
CA ALA A 76 -5.32 -17.38 -2.24
C ALA A 76 -6.38 -17.22 -3.32
N GLY A 77 -7.33 -16.32 -3.08
CA GLY A 77 -8.03 -15.62 -4.14
C GLY A 77 -7.05 -14.71 -4.86
N ILE A 78 -7.13 -14.70 -6.19
CA ILE A 78 -6.30 -13.85 -7.05
C ILE A 78 -7.24 -13.04 -7.92
N SER A 79 -7.36 -11.75 -7.62
CA SER A 79 -8.21 -10.82 -8.35
C SER A 79 -7.38 -9.70 -8.99
N VAL A 80 -7.93 -9.08 -10.03
CA VAL A 80 -7.30 -7.92 -10.67
C VAL A 80 -7.62 -6.65 -9.90
N ARG A 81 -6.61 -5.82 -9.67
CA ARG A 81 -6.78 -4.49 -9.03
C ARG A 81 -6.41 -3.33 -9.95
N GLY A 82 -6.82 -2.13 -9.53
CA GLY A 82 -6.46 -0.86 -10.16
C GLY A 82 -7.34 -0.50 -11.37
N LYS A 83 -7.96 0.67 -11.36
CA LYS A 83 -8.89 1.08 -12.43
C LYS A 83 -8.18 1.39 -13.76
N PHE A 84 -7.04 2.09 -13.69
CA PHE A 84 -6.30 2.51 -14.87
C PHE A 84 -5.48 1.36 -15.46
N ARG A 85 -4.57 0.78 -14.68
CA ARG A 85 -3.68 -0.32 -15.07
C ARG A 85 -4.43 -1.53 -15.63
N ARG A 86 -5.62 -1.85 -15.13
CA ARG A 86 -6.50 -2.90 -15.68
C ARG A 86 -6.86 -2.72 -17.16
N ARG A 87 -6.88 -1.48 -17.65
CA ARG A 87 -7.23 -1.17 -19.05
C ARG A 87 -6.02 -1.07 -19.97
N VAL A 88 -4.86 -0.68 -19.44
CA VAL A 88 -3.67 -0.35 -20.23
C VAL A 88 -2.54 -1.38 -20.13
N CYS A 89 -2.48 -2.14 -19.04
CA CYS A 89 -1.44 -3.16 -18.85
C CYS A 89 -1.79 -4.45 -19.60
N GLU A 90 -0.74 -5.10 -20.10
CA GLU A 90 -0.80 -6.48 -20.58
C GLU A 90 -0.99 -7.44 -19.41
N PHE A 91 -0.28 -7.20 -18.30
CA PHE A 91 -0.39 -7.95 -17.06
C PHE A 91 -0.77 -7.02 -15.90
N PRO A 92 -2.06 -6.93 -15.52
CA PRO A 92 -2.51 -5.96 -14.52
C PRO A 92 -2.04 -6.33 -13.10
N PRO A 93 -2.06 -5.38 -12.15
CA PRO A 93 -1.67 -5.67 -10.78
C PRO A 93 -2.67 -6.60 -10.10
N ILE A 94 -2.17 -7.39 -9.14
CA ILE A 94 -2.90 -8.45 -8.46
C ILE A 94 -3.27 -8.00 -7.04
N ARG A 95 -4.46 -8.36 -6.60
CA ARG A 95 -4.83 -8.42 -5.19
C ARG A 95 -4.89 -9.89 -4.78
N LEU A 96 -4.30 -10.19 -3.62
CA LEU A 96 -4.28 -11.52 -3.03
C LEU A 96 -5.20 -11.51 -1.83
N GLU A 97 -6.19 -12.40 -1.83
CA GLU A 97 -7.14 -12.59 -0.74
C GLU A 97 -6.92 -13.95 -0.05
N PHE A 98 -6.74 -13.96 1.27
CA PHE A 98 -6.44 -15.16 2.05
C PHE A 98 -7.61 -15.55 2.96
N SER A 99 -7.75 -16.84 3.28
CA SER A 99 -8.72 -17.24 4.30
C SER A 99 -8.28 -16.75 5.68
N LYS A 100 -9.09 -15.90 6.34
CA LYS A 100 -8.87 -15.51 7.75
C LYS A 100 -8.75 -16.71 8.68
N LYS A 101 -9.43 -17.82 8.39
CA LYS A 101 -9.34 -19.07 9.17
C LYS A 101 -7.96 -19.73 8.97
N GLU A 102 -7.48 -19.81 7.73
CA GLU A 102 -6.15 -20.35 7.43
C GLU A 102 -5.05 -19.49 8.06
N LEU A 103 -5.14 -18.16 7.94
CA LEU A 103 -4.19 -17.23 8.56
C LEU A 103 -4.08 -17.45 10.07
N ARG A 104 -5.22 -17.51 10.78
CA ARG A 104 -5.24 -17.80 12.22
C ARG A 104 -4.62 -19.15 12.55
N SER A 105 -4.91 -20.19 11.76
CA SER A 105 -4.35 -21.54 11.97
C SER A 105 -2.83 -21.58 11.81
N LYS A 106 -2.26 -20.68 11.01
CA LYS A 106 -0.82 -20.52 10.81
C LYS A 106 -0.20 -19.49 11.76
N GLY A 107 -0.97 -18.95 12.70
CA GLY A 107 -0.49 -18.00 13.71
C GLY A 107 -0.40 -16.54 13.24
N PHE A 108 -1.00 -16.18 12.10
CA PHE A 108 -1.02 -14.79 11.63
C PHE A 108 -2.30 -14.04 12.06
N LEU A 109 -2.19 -12.71 12.13
CA LEU A 109 -3.37 -11.84 12.24
C LEU A 109 -4.33 -12.10 11.06
N PRO A 110 -5.66 -12.00 11.26
CA PRO A 110 -6.67 -12.21 10.21
C PRO A 110 -6.78 -11.01 9.25
N LEU A 111 -5.64 -10.43 8.87
CA LEU A 111 -5.48 -9.39 7.87
C LEU A 111 -5.18 -10.10 6.55
N ASP A 112 -6.20 -10.21 5.73
CA ASP A 112 -6.34 -11.20 4.67
C ASP A 112 -6.06 -10.69 3.27
N ASN A 113 -5.53 -9.47 3.15
CA ASN A 113 -5.30 -8.86 1.86
C ASN A 113 -3.82 -8.50 1.70
N MET A 114 -3.30 -8.67 0.50
CA MET A 114 -2.02 -8.10 0.07
C MET A 114 -2.12 -7.59 -1.37
N LYS A 115 -1.35 -6.57 -1.69
CA LYS A 115 -1.31 -5.97 -3.02
C LYS A 115 0.00 -6.36 -3.71
N LEU A 116 -0.08 -6.86 -4.93
CA LEU A 116 1.10 -7.14 -5.76
C LEU A 116 1.08 -6.20 -6.96
N VAL A 117 2.03 -5.26 -7.00
CA VAL A 117 2.31 -4.45 -8.17
C VAL A 117 3.12 -5.31 -9.15
N THR A 118 2.64 -5.39 -10.38
CA THR A 118 3.16 -6.28 -11.43
C THR A 118 3.81 -5.47 -12.54
N HIS A 119 4.62 -6.14 -13.36
CA HIS A 119 5.41 -5.59 -14.46
C HIS A 119 4.62 -4.76 -15.49
N CYS A 120 3.28 -4.88 -15.53
CA CYS A 120 2.35 -4.17 -16.41
C CYS A 120 2.55 -4.46 -17.90
N LEU A 121 3.73 -4.21 -18.45
CA LEU A 121 4.15 -4.49 -19.82
C LEU A 121 5.33 -5.45 -19.79
N ASP A 122 5.40 -6.36 -20.76
CA ASP A 122 6.55 -7.26 -20.93
C ASP A 122 7.56 -6.68 -21.93
N ASP A 123 8.24 -5.60 -21.52
CA ASP A 123 9.30 -4.96 -22.30
C ASP A 123 10.64 -4.91 -21.54
N SER A 124 11.72 -4.58 -22.26
CA SER A 124 13.08 -4.57 -21.69
C SER A 124 13.28 -3.54 -20.56
N LEU A 125 12.38 -2.58 -20.40
CA LEU A 125 12.43 -1.54 -19.37
C LEU A 125 11.53 -1.85 -18.18
N SER A 126 10.75 -2.93 -18.23
CA SER A 126 9.76 -3.26 -17.22
C SER A 126 10.36 -3.45 -15.83
N GLN A 127 11.47 -4.20 -15.74
CA GLN A 127 12.20 -4.39 -14.49
C GLN A 127 12.78 -3.07 -13.95
N GLU A 128 13.28 -2.21 -14.83
CA GLU A 128 13.82 -0.90 -14.43
C GLU A 128 12.72 0.01 -13.86
N ARG A 129 11.56 0.08 -14.53
CA ARG A 129 10.39 0.84 -14.03
C ARG A 129 9.90 0.30 -12.70
N MET A 130 9.85 -1.02 -12.54
CA MET A 130 9.48 -1.66 -11.28
C MET A 130 10.46 -1.28 -10.16
N ALA A 131 11.76 -1.32 -10.43
CA ALA A 131 12.78 -0.91 -9.47
C ALA A 131 12.67 0.59 -9.13
N ARG A 132 12.41 1.46 -10.11
CA ARG A 132 12.19 2.90 -9.88
C ARG A 132 10.97 3.16 -9.00
N GLU A 133 9.83 2.49 -9.25
CA GLU A 133 8.64 2.61 -8.41
C GLU A 133 8.90 2.12 -6.98
N PHE A 134 9.58 0.98 -6.83
CA PHE A 134 10.01 0.46 -5.52
C PHE A 134 10.89 1.46 -4.76
N LEU A 135 11.87 2.07 -5.44
CA LEU A 135 12.75 3.06 -4.84
C LEU A 135 11.97 4.28 -4.33
N ILE A 136 10.90 4.71 -4.99
CA ILE A 136 10.05 5.81 -4.49
C ILE A 136 9.42 5.44 -3.15
N TYR A 137 8.87 4.22 -3.00
CA TYR A 137 8.37 3.77 -1.70
C TYR A 137 9.46 3.77 -0.64
N ARG A 138 10.69 3.33 -0.97
CA ARG A 138 11.82 3.32 -0.03
C ARG A 138 12.27 4.73 0.35
N MET A 139 12.34 5.65 -0.62
CA MET A 139 12.68 7.06 -0.35
C MET A 139 11.67 7.70 0.59
N TYR A 140 10.36 7.48 0.37
CA TYR A 140 9.34 8.05 1.25
C TYR A 140 9.37 7.45 2.67
N GLN A 141 9.58 6.13 2.79
CA GLN A 141 9.78 5.45 4.09
C GLN A 141 10.93 6.05 4.91
N SER A 142 11.98 6.55 4.26
CA SER A 142 13.10 7.24 4.94
C SER A 142 12.77 8.66 5.39
N LEU A 143 11.74 9.29 4.81
CA LEU A 143 11.33 10.67 5.11
C LEU A 143 10.22 10.74 6.15
N SER A 144 9.33 9.74 6.17
CA SER A 144 8.15 9.73 7.02
C SER A 144 7.92 8.34 7.61
N PRO A 145 7.62 8.23 8.92
CA PRO A 145 7.17 6.97 9.49
C PRO A 145 5.81 6.54 8.93
N TYR A 146 5.00 7.49 8.42
CA TYR A 146 3.67 7.26 7.84
C TYR A 146 3.78 6.88 6.37
N ALA A 147 4.32 5.70 6.10
CA ALA A 147 4.56 5.20 4.75
C ALA A 147 4.06 3.77 4.60
N PHE A 148 3.60 3.40 3.40
CA PHE A 148 3.43 1.98 3.06
C PHE A 148 4.79 1.29 3.05
N ARG A 149 4.83 0.08 3.60
CA ARG A 149 5.95 -0.83 3.40
C ARG A 149 5.84 -1.52 2.04
N ALA A 150 6.95 -1.53 1.30
CA ALA A 150 7.06 -2.16 0.00
C ALA A 150 8.19 -3.20 0.03
N GLN A 151 7.96 -4.38 -0.52
CA GLN A 151 8.91 -5.48 -0.60
C GLN A 151 9.16 -5.84 -2.07
N PHE A 152 10.38 -5.57 -2.55
CA PHE A 152 10.79 -5.97 -3.89
C PHE A 152 10.87 -7.49 -3.98
N SER A 153 10.24 -8.05 -4.99
CA SER A 153 10.01 -9.49 -5.08
C SER A 153 10.29 -10.01 -6.48
N LYS A 154 10.85 -11.22 -6.56
CA LYS A 154 10.87 -12.04 -7.75
C LYS A 154 9.66 -12.97 -7.67
N VAL A 155 8.82 -12.93 -8.70
CA VAL A 155 7.54 -13.63 -8.75
C VAL A 155 7.55 -14.66 -9.85
N ASP A 156 7.40 -15.93 -9.46
CA ASP A 156 7.16 -17.03 -10.38
C ASP A 156 5.64 -17.24 -10.54
N TYR A 157 5.14 -17.07 -11.75
CA TYR A 157 3.75 -17.33 -12.13
C TYR A 157 3.67 -18.75 -12.72
N LEU A 158 3.10 -19.67 -11.94
CA LEU A 158 2.97 -21.09 -12.25
C LEU A 158 1.55 -21.37 -12.75
N ASP A 159 1.39 -22.07 -13.87
CA ASP A 159 0.05 -22.52 -14.29
C ASP A 159 -0.36 -23.79 -13.51
N ASN A 160 -1.65 -24.09 -13.50
CA ASN A 160 -2.16 -25.36 -13.01
C ASN A 160 -1.75 -26.54 -13.92
N ASP A 161 -1.55 -26.27 -15.22
CA ASP A 161 -0.92 -27.19 -16.16
C ASP A 161 0.62 -27.12 -16.04
N PRO A 162 1.29 -28.16 -15.50
CA PRO A 162 2.73 -28.16 -15.29
C PRO A 162 3.54 -28.24 -16.60
N SER A 163 2.90 -28.45 -17.76
CA SER A 163 3.56 -28.43 -19.07
C SER A 163 3.78 -27.01 -19.60
N LYS A 164 3.03 -26.02 -19.08
CA LYS A 164 3.19 -24.62 -19.47
C LYS A 164 4.45 -24.03 -18.81
N PRO A 165 5.17 -23.13 -19.51
CA PRO A 165 6.39 -22.52 -18.98
C PRO A 165 6.07 -21.63 -17.77
N VAL A 166 7.02 -21.57 -16.83
CA VAL A 166 6.98 -20.61 -15.72
C VAL A 166 7.33 -19.23 -16.23
N LEU A 167 6.47 -18.25 -16.00
CA LEU A 167 6.79 -16.84 -16.21
C LEU A 167 7.40 -16.27 -14.92
N THR A 168 8.60 -15.71 -14.99
CA THR A 168 9.27 -15.09 -13.84
C THR A 168 9.45 -13.61 -14.10
N GLN A 169 8.91 -12.75 -13.23
CA GLN A 169 9.04 -11.29 -13.35
C GLN A 169 9.31 -10.63 -12.00
N SER A 170 9.75 -9.37 -12.02
CA SER A 170 9.83 -8.54 -10.82
C SER A 170 8.45 -8.00 -10.42
N GLY A 171 8.23 -7.80 -9.13
CA GLY A 171 7.03 -7.17 -8.58
C GLY A 171 7.29 -6.51 -7.24
N ILE A 172 6.32 -5.74 -6.76
CA ILE A 172 6.35 -5.15 -5.42
C ILE A 172 5.18 -5.71 -4.63
N LEU A 173 5.49 -6.49 -3.60
CA LEU A 173 4.50 -6.84 -2.58
C LEU A 173 4.34 -5.62 -1.68
N LEU A 174 3.17 -4.99 -1.75
CA LEU A 174 2.84 -3.75 -1.06
C LEU A 174 1.91 -4.05 0.12
N GLU A 175 2.20 -3.42 1.24
CA GLU A 175 1.39 -3.48 2.45
C GLU A 175 -0.07 -3.08 2.17
N ASP A 176 -1.01 -3.82 2.74
CA ASP A 176 -2.44 -3.51 2.62
C ASP A 176 -2.86 -2.40 3.60
N ASP A 177 -3.93 -1.70 3.26
CA ASP A 177 -4.45 -0.55 4.02
C ASP A 177 -4.81 -0.94 5.47
N LEU A 178 -5.38 -2.13 5.68
CA LEU A 178 -5.71 -2.61 7.02
C LEU A 178 -4.46 -3.02 7.81
N VAL A 179 -3.43 -3.53 7.15
CA VAL A 179 -2.13 -3.82 7.78
C VAL A 179 -1.43 -2.54 8.18
N LEU A 180 -1.42 -1.54 7.30
CA LEU A 180 -0.90 -0.20 7.59
C LEU A 180 -1.62 0.42 8.80
N ALA A 181 -2.96 0.44 8.80
CA ALA A 181 -3.77 0.98 9.88
C ALA A 181 -3.47 0.28 11.21
N GLN A 182 -3.43 -1.06 11.20
CA GLN A 182 -3.08 -1.86 12.39
C GLN A 182 -1.67 -1.53 12.90
N ARG A 183 -0.67 -1.43 12.01
CA ARG A 183 0.71 -1.11 12.37
C ARG A 183 0.84 0.28 12.98
N MET A 184 0.06 1.25 12.50
CA MET A 184 0.06 2.62 13.02
C MET A 184 -0.79 2.79 14.28
N GLY A 185 -1.64 1.81 14.61
CA GLY A 185 -2.65 1.97 15.66
C GLY A 185 -3.70 3.03 15.32
N LEU A 186 -3.98 3.23 14.03
CA LEU A 186 -4.92 4.22 13.50
C LEU A 186 -6.07 3.54 12.76
N GLU A 187 -7.12 4.29 12.45
CA GLU A 187 -8.27 3.78 11.71
C GLU A 187 -8.26 4.24 10.25
N GLN A 188 -8.72 3.41 9.33
CA GLN A 188 -8.90 3.82 7.93
C GLN A 188 -9.95 4.93 7.84
N ALA A 189 -9.67 5.93 7.00
CA ALA A 189 -10.58 7.04 6.72
C ALA A 189 -10.86 7.13 5.22
N ASP A 190 -12.09 7.45 4.86
CA ASP A 190 -12.51 7.77 3.50
C ASP A 190 -13.32 9.07 3.55
N THR A 191 -12.67 10.18 3.20
CA THR A 191 -13.25 11.51 3.23
C THR A 191 -12.65 12.35 2.12
N LEU A 192 -13.36 13.39 1.70
CA LEU A 192 -12.99 14.32 0.64
C LEU A 192 -12.96 15.76 1.16
N ASN A 193 -12.55 16.68 0.29
CA ASN A 193 -12.47 18.12 0.55
C ASN A 193 -11.54 18.49 1.71
N LEU A 194 -10.49 17.70 1.92
CA LEU A 194 -9.48 17.99 2.94
C LEU A 194 -8.57 19.14 2.52
N GLY A 195 -8.25 19.98 3.50
CA GLY A 195 -7.26 21.05 3.41
C GLY A 195 -6.03 20.76 4.28
N PRO A 196 -4.96 21.56 4.15
CA PRO A 196 -3.75 21.36 4.94
C PRO A 196 -3.95 21.38 6.46
N SER A 197 -4.95 22.11 6.96
CA SER A 197 -5.28 22.21 8.38
C SER A 197 -5.82 20.91 9.00
N ASP A 198 -6.27 19.96 8.17
CA ASP A 198 -6.83 18.69 8.63
C ASP A 198 -5.75 17.66 8.98
N PHE A 199 -4.48 17.97 8.72
CA PHE A 199 -3.32 17.12 8.94
C PHE A 199 -2.37 17.73 10.01
N PRO A 200 -1.45 16.94 10.58
CA PRO A 200 -0.34 17.48 11.35
C PRO A 200 0.48 18.50 10.56
N GLU A 201 1.11 19.42 11.30
CA GLU A 201 2.02 20.41 10.74
C GLU A 201 3.12 19.73 9.91
N ASP A 202 3.55 20.41 8.84
CA ASP A 202 4.55 19.97 7.85
C ASP A 202 4.20 18.71 7.04
N MET A 203 3.24 17.88 7.43
CA MET A 203 2.95 16.61 6.75
C MET A 203 2.59 16.82 5.28
N VAL A 204 1.73 17.79 5.00
CA VAL A 204 1.32 18.14 3.64
C VAL A 204 2.48 18.74 2.84
N ASP A 205 3.31 19.57 3.48
CA ASP A 205 4.46 20.20 2.81
C ASP A 205 5.54 19.17 2.47
N VAL A 206 5.87 18.24 3.38
CA VAL A 206 6.78 17.13 3.13
C VAL A 206 6.28 16.25 2.00
N HIS A 207 4.99 15.90 2.02
CA HIS A 207 4.36 15.14 0.94
C HIS A 207 4.44 15.88 -0.40
N ALA A 208 4.06 17.15 -0.42
CA ALA A 208 4.03 17.93 -1.64
C ALA A 208 5.42 18.16 -2.23
N LEU A 209 6.40 18.44 -1.39
CA LEU A 209 7.79 18.57 -1.80
C LEU A 209 8.31 17.24 -2.35
N PHE A 210 8.01 16.12 -1.68
CA PHE A 210 8.40 14.80 -2.16
C PHE A 210 7.80 14.49 -3.54
N GLN A 211 6.49 14.69 -3.71
CA GLN A 211 5.80 14.50 -4.99
C GLN A 211 6.39 15.41 -6.08
N TYR A 212 6.68 16.67 -5.73
CA TYR A 212 7.39 17.59 -6.63
C TYR A 212 8.76 17.05 -7.04
N LEU A 213 9.55 16.49 -6.11
CA LEU A 213 10.91 15.94 -6.32
C LEU A 213 10.94 14.64 -7.12
N ILE A 214 9.88 13.84 -7.12
CA ILE A 214 9.76 12.68 -8.03
C ILE A 214 9.01 13.02 -9.34
N GLY A 215 8.54 14.27 -9.48
CA GLY A 215 7.86 14.75 -10.68
C GLY A 215 6.49 14.11 -10.83
N ASN A 216 5.80 13.87 -9.72
CA ASN A 216 4.46 13.31 -9.69
C ASN A 216 3.43 14.42 -9.49
N THR A 217 2.52 14.54 -10.45
CA THR A 217 1.40 15.49 -10.43
C THR A 217 0.05 14.78 -10.37
N ASP A 218 0.04 13.45 -10.18
CA ASP A 218 -1.18 12.66 -10.07
C ASP A 218 -1.58 12.46 -8.60
N TRP A 219 -1.85 13.54 -7.87
CA TRP A 219 -2.38 13.45 -6.49
C TRP A 219 -3.19 14.69 -6.14
N SER A 220 -4.09 14.57 -5.16
CA SER A 220 -4.94 15.69 -4.71
C SER A 220 -5.44 15.47 -3.30
N LEU A 221 -5.24 16.45 -2.39
CA LEU A 221 -5.82 16.43 -1.05
C LEU A 221 -7.34 16.54 -1.09
N ALA A 222 -7.86 17.49 -1.88
CA ALA A 222 -9.29 17.76 -1.95
C ALA A 222 -10.08 16.55 -2.49
N MET A 223 -9.47 15.76 -3.37
CA MET A 223 -10.09 14.54 -3.91
C MET A 223 -9.59 13.25 -3.26
N SER A 224 -8.72 13.33 -2.25
CA SER A 224 -8.06 12.18 -1.63
C SER A 224 -7.47 11.20 -2.65
N ARG A 225 -6.87 11.73 -3.71
CA ARG A 225 -6.36 10.95 -4.85
C ARG A 225 -4.92 10.54 -4.62
N ASN A 226 -4.63 9.25 -4.83
CA ASN A 226 -3.32 8.61 -4.70
C ASN A 226 -2.67 8.82 -3.33
N MET A 227 -3.51 8.79 -2.29
CA MET A 227 -3.12 8.79 -0.88
C MET A 227 -4.12 7.97 -0.08
N ASN A 228 -3.62 7.19 0.88
CA ASN A 228 -4.42 6.54 1.90
C ASN A 228 -4.54 7.50 3.08
N LEU A 229 -5.71 7.51 3.72
CA LEU A 229 -5.99 8.36 4.86
C LEU A 229 -6.22 7.51 6.09
N LEU A 230 -5.57 7.86 7.19
CA LEU A 230 -5.81 7.28 8.50
C LEU A 230 -6.34 8.36 9.44
N ALA A 231 -7.36 8.06 10.22
CA ALA A 231 -7.88 8.93 11.26
C ALA A 231 -7.13 8.67 12.57
N ASP A 232 -6.58 9.74 13.16
CA ASP A 232 -6.09 9.75 14.52
C ASP A 232 -7.14 10.36 15.44
N LYS A 233 -7.88 9.49 16.15
CA LYS A 233 -8.92 9.91 17.11
C LYS A 233 -8.36 10.69 18.30
N GLY A 234 -7.08 10.53 18.62
CA GLY A 234 -6.44 11.24 19.73
C GLY A 234 -6.23 12.72 19.41
N SER A 235 -5.78 13.03 18.20
CA SER A 235 -5.57 14.41 17.75
C SER A 235 -6.77 15.02 17.01
N GLY A 236 -7.70 14.19 16.53
CA GLY A 236 -8.80 14.61 15.65
C GLY A 236 -8.35 14.97 14.23
N ARG A 237 -7.11 14.62 13.85
CA ARG A 237 -6.51 14.91 12.55
C ARG A 237 -6.42 13.65 11.68
N TYR A 238 -6.18 13.85 10.39
CA TYR A 238 -5.85 12.79 9.46
C TYR A 238 -4.35 12.66 9.26
N ILE A 239 -3.91 11.45 8.98
CA ILE A 239 -2.57 11.11 8.55
C ILE A 239 -2.67 10.68 7.09
N LEU A 240 -1.88 11.32 6.23
CA LEU A 240 -1.81 10.97 4.82
C LEU A 240 -0.64 10.03 4.55
N VAL A 241 -0.89 9.01 3.74
CA VAL A 241 0.12 8.02 3.33
C VAL A 241 0.09 7.90 1.80
N PRO A 242 1.10 8.41 1.07
CA PRO A 242 1.10 8.38 -0.39
C PRO A 242 1.25 6.97 -0.94
N TYR A 243 0.62 6.71 -2.08
CA TYR A 243 0.80 5.49 -2.86
C TYR A 243 0.53 5.75 -4.35
N ASP A 244 0.69 4.72 -5.20
CA ASP A 244 0.48 4.79 -6.66
C ASP A 244 1.42 5.81 -7.34
N PHE A 245 2.71 5.47 -7.36
CA PHE A 245 3.76 6.35 -7.88
C PHE A 245 4.10 6.11 -9.36
N ASP A 246 3.31 5.31 -10.06
CA ASP A 246 3.61 4.89 -11.43
C ASP A 246 3.54 6.03 -12.45
N PHE A 247 2.72 7.04 -12.16
CA PHE A 247 2.64 8.29 -12.92
C PHE A 247 3.75 9.30 -12.57
N ALA A 248 4.63 9.00 -11.61
CA ALA A 248 5.75 9.87 -11.31
C ALA A 248 6.74 9.91 -12.49
N GLY A 249 7.21 11.10 -12.83
CA GLY A 249 8.25 11.26 -13.85
C GLY A 249 9.53 10.48 -13.56
N PHE A 250 9.83 10.20 -12.28
CA PHE A 250 10.94 9.34 -11.87
C PHE A 250 10.80 7.89 -12.38
N VAL A 251 9.58 7.33 -12.36
CA VAL A 251 9.30 5.99 -12.91
C VAL A 251 9.39 6.00 -14.43
N ASN A 252 8.87 7.07 -15.06
CA ASN A 252 8.82 7.22 -16.52
C ASN A 252 8.16 6.01 -17.20
N ALA A 253 7.00 5.60 -16.69
CA ALA A 253 6.22 4.53 -17.28
C ALA A 253 5.72 4.94 -18.68
N SER A 254 5.83 4.05 -19.66
CA SER A 254 5.48 4.34 -21.06
C SER A 254 4.00 4.66 -21.27
N TYR A 255 3.12 4.14 -20.42
CA TYR A 255 1.68 4.42 -20.43
C TYR A 255 1.30 5.67 -19.64
N ALA A 256 2.20 6.23 -18.83
CA ALA A 256 1.90 7.42 -18.06
C ALA A 256 1.82 8.62 -19.01
N ILE A 257 0.85 9.49 -18.77
CA ILE A 257 0.66 10.72 -19.53
C ILE A 257 0.78 11.92 -18.60
N PRO A 258 1.33 13.07 -19.06
CA PRO A 258 1.40 14.27 -18.25
C PRO A 258 0.00 14.71 -17.81
N ASN A 259 -0.13 15.19 -16.58
CA ASN A 259 -1.41 15.65 -16.06
C ASN A 259 -1.95 16.82 -16.92
N PRO A 260 -3.12 16.65 -17.59
CA PRO A 260 -3.65 17.64 -18.52
C PRO A 260 -4.08 18.95 -17.83
N ASP A 261 -4.44 18.89 -16.54
CA ASP A 261 -4.92 20.04 -15.78
C ASP A 261 -3.83 21.13 -15.66
N PHE A 262 -2.56 20.74 -15.73
CA PHE A 262 -1.42 21.64 -15.60
C PHE A 262 -0.72 21.94 -16.93
N LYS A 263 -1.28 21.51 -18.07
CA LYS A 263 -0.75 21.76 -19.43
C LYS A 263 0.73 21.35 -19.60
N LEU A 264 1.11 20.25 -18.95
CA LEU A 264 2.47 19.72 -19.02
C LEU A 264 2.72 19.11 -20.39
N LYS A 265 3.92 19.34 -20.93
CA LYS A 265 4.35 18.86 -22.26
C LYS A 265 5.04 17.50 -22.21
N SER A 266 5.60 17.13 -21.06
CA SER A 266 6.31 15.86 -20.88
C SER A 266 6.18 15.36 -19.45
N LEU A 267 6.33 14.05 -19.27
CA LEU A 267 6.48 13.46 -17.93
C LEU A 267 7.70 14.05 -17.22
N GLY A 268 7.61 14.17 -15.89
CA GLY A 268 8.68 14.72 -15.06
C GLY A 268 8.77 16.25 -15.01
N GLN A 269 7.98 16.98 -15.80
CA GLN A 269 7.75 18.39 -15.51
C GLN A 269 7.07 18.52 -14.15
N ARG A 270 7.63 19.37 -13.29
CA ARG A 270 7.28 19.43 -11.88
C ARG A 270 6.34 20.60 -11.62
N VAL A 271 5.26 20.33 -10.90
CA VAL A 271 4.33 21.35 -10.40
C VAL A 271 4.23 21.16 -8.90
N TYR A 272 4.45 22.23 -8.15
CA TYR A 272 4.31 22.18 -6.70
C TYR A 272 2.82 22.28 -6.35
N LEU A 273 2.28 21.23 -5.72
CA LEU A 273 0.85 21.14 -5.36
C LEU A 273 0.60 21.33 -3.85
N GLY A 274 1.65 21.56 -3.04
CA GLY A 274 1.55 21.77 -1.58
C GLY A 274 1.03 23.14 -1.17
N GLY A 275 0.44 23.88 -2.09
CA GLY A 275 -0.01 25.23 -1.81
C GLY A 275 -0.90 25.79 -2.91
N GLN A 276 -2.20 25.63 -2.75
CA GLN A 276 -3.11 26.67 -3.24
C GLN A 276 -3.49 27.58 -2.06
N PRO A 277 -3.01 28.83 -1.98
CA PRO A 277 -1.86 29.45 -2.65
C PRO A 277 -0.89 30.13 -1.67
N LEU A 278 0.41 29.80 -1.74
CA LEU A 278 1.48 30.70 -1.29
C LEU A 278 1.79 31.80 -2.32
N LEU A 279 1.10 31.82 -3.47
CA LEU A 279 1.17 32.88 -4.48
C LEU A 279 0.19 34.04 -4.24
N ASN A 280 -0.64 33.99 -3.19
CA ASN A 280 -1.63 35.03 -2.88
C ASN A 280 -1.72 35.41 -1.40
N ARG A 281 -0.77 35.00 -0.55
CA ARG A 281 -0.57 35.73 0.71
C ARG A 281 0.14 37.03 0.35
N PRO A 282 -0.47 38.22 0.52
CA PRO A 282 0.36 39.41 0.58
C PRO A 282 1.38 39.14 1.69
N GLY A 283 2.67 39.14 1.34
CA GLY A 283 3.72 39.18 2.36
C GLY A 283 3.43 40.34 3.33
N PRO A 284 4.03 40.34 4.53
CA PRO A 284 3.84 41.44 5.47
C PRO A 284 4.03 42.76 4.71
N ARG A 285 2.97 43.59 4.69
CA ARG A 285 3.02 44.90 4.03
C ARG A 285 3.97 45.77 4.84
N CYS A 286 5.25 45.69 4.52
CA CYS A 286 6.24 46.60 5.09
C CYS A 286 6.00 47.98 4.46
N SER A 287 5.46 48.90 5.26
CA SER A 287 5.46 50.31 4.90
C SER A 287 6.88 50.85 5.07
N PRO A 288 7.32 51.86 4.28
CA PRO A 288 8.65 52.46 4.42
C PRO A 288 8.94 53.09 5.80
N LYS A 289 7.96 53.10 6.72
CA LYS A 289 8.01 53.84 8.00
C LYS A 289 7.92 52.98 9.25
N SER A 290 7.95 51.64 9.16
CA SER A 290 7.80 50.79 10.36
C SER A 290 8.42 49.40 10.19
N PRO A 291 9.11 48.84 11.22
CA PRO A 291 9.64 47.49 11.18
C PRO A 291 8.50 46.45 11.19
N CYS A 292 8.66 45.39 10.42
CA CYS A 292 7.68 44.33 10.27
C CYS A 292 7.68 43.43 11.52
N LEU A 293 6.58 43.47 12.27
CA LEU A 293 6.33 42.58 13.42
C LEU A 293 5.84 41.22 12.91
N SER A 294 6.49 40.15 13.35
CA SER A 294 6.05 38.77 13.15
C SER A 294 4.80 38.50 13.98
N THR A 295 3.74 38.01 13.33
CA THR A 295 2.70 37.21 14.00
C THR A 295 3.14 35.77 14.09
#